data_AF-A0A940QE05-F1
#
_entry.id   AF-A0A940QE05-F1
#
_cell.length_a   1.000
_cell.length_b   1.000
_cell.length_c   1.000
_cell.angle_alpha   90.00
_cell.angle_beta   90.00
_cell.angle_gamma   90.00
#
_symmetry.space_group_name_H-M   'P 1'
#
loop_
_entity.id
_entity.type
_entity.pdbx_description
1 polymer ?
#
loop_
_entity_poly.entity_id
_entity_poly.type
_entity_poly.pdbx_seq_one_letter_code
_entity_poly.pdbx_strand_id
1 'polypeptide(L)'
;MGKINIYLLAAAMILSLSGCQNNNDDLQAQINELRERVAVLEYQLSIQASSPVQQENTNLPQAPSSSETENLAHEVAEKYLTPNGDWNFQFHLINTTDIPLHFWSLNFIDNGEDWLQTVRDNPDFFMNVSQGTGLDFMNLTLNPGDSIQWGDGHPGEDWLQNRTYVFTFLDDQGKAYEYRYEYQLINSPASGSGELNVDYSGDPGQDLLTLRHEADFQMEVAPEIFWVPARHLGESRYSNAQIHQLLGASPEEKQQQISSLYEALQLYQIGNFAAADDNIRQAENGINWEHHKPGYDAVRTNEGCCATSANWLNYILDGDYEEVGYIATSQRDGSGHIFNYIFQDGWYYIIDLTHYRTDWISTAEENGDLNMYHSTDFIPGNIHKTRDIQRYVDYVQNTYNDPPGLMFLYDAQNCLAIDSVRKNNQVTIVYEDAQGVDLQVIFDDSADALDHGLVPSPVNRPVWN
;
A
#
# COMPACT_ATOMS: atom_id res chain seq x y z
N MET A 1 41.87 14.44 3.37
CA MET A 1 42.99 13.79 2.66
C MET A 1 42.95 12.28 2.90
N GLY A 2 42.26 11.54 2.03
CA GLY A 2 42.18 10.07 2.13
C GLY A 2 41.31 9.41 1.04
N LYS A 3 40.30 10.12 0.50
CA LYS A 3 39.50 9.62 -0.64
C LYS A 3 39.76 10.33 -1.96
N ILE A 4 40.40 11.50 -1.95
CA ILE A 4 40.72 12.32 -3.15
C ILE A 4 41.69 11.63 -4.14
N ASN A 5 42.47 10.62 -3.70
CA ASN A 5 43.52 10.02 -4.53
C ASN A 5 43.07 8.89 -5.48
N ILE A 6 41.85 8.36 -5.36
CA ILE A 6 41.32 7.38 -6.34
C ILE A 6 40.69 8.11 -7.55
N TYR A 7 40.12 9.30 -7.33
CA TYR A 7 39.40 10.07 -8.35
C TYR A 7 40.31 10.69 -9.42
N LEU A 8 41.53 11.11 -9.06
CA LEU A 8 42.54 11.58 -10.03
C LEU A 8 43.09 10.45 -10.92
N LEU A 9 43.08 9.20 -10.44
CA LEU A 9 43.50 8.01 -11.21
C LEU A 9 42.44 7.58 -12.23
N ALA A 10 41.14 7.66 -11.87
CA ALA A 10 40.04 7.38 -12.79
C ALA A 10 39.92 8.42 -13.92
N ALA A 11 40.03 9.72 -13.58
CA ALA A 11 39.99 10.80 -14.57
C ALA A 11 41.17 10.74 -15.55
N ALA A 12 42.37 10.36 -15.09
CA ALA A 12 43.53 10.17 -15.94
C ALA A 12 43.40 8.94 -16.88
N MET A 13 42.75 7.86 -16.45
CA MET A 13 42.48 6.70 -17.30
C MET A 13 41.48 7.03 -18.43
N ILE A 14 40.42 7.78 -18.13
CA ILE A 14 39.40 8.18 -19.12
C ILE A 14 39.99 9.09 -20.21
N LEU A 15 40.93 9.97 -19.86
CA LEU A 15 41.66 10.83 -20.81
C LEU A 15 42.70 10.04 -21.65
N SER A 16 43.20 8.90 -21.16
CA SER A 16 44.14 8.05 -21.92
C SER A 16 43.45 7.15 -22.95
N LEU A 17 42.19 6.76 -22.71
CA LEU A 17 41.43 5.85 -23.57
C LEU A 17 40.72 6.57 -24.73
N SER A 18 40.49 7.89 -24.61
CA SER A 18 39.84 8.69 -25.65
C SER A 18 40.72 8.96 -26.89
N GLY A 19 41.98 8.49 -26.88
CA GLY A 19 42.92 8.57 -28.00
C GLY A 19 43.02 7.29 -28.87
N CYS A 20 42.32 6.20 -28.53
CA CYS A 20 42.38 4.96 -29.29
C CYS A 20 41.11 4.76 -30.13
N GLN A 21 41.18 5.08 -31.43
CA GLN A 21 40.15 4.66 -32.39
C GLN A 21 40.27 3.15 -32.63
N ASN A 22 39.39 2.35 -32.02
CA ASN A 22 39.03 1.03 -32.50
C ASN A 22 37.58 0.72 -32.08
N ASN A 23 36.76 0.33 -33.06
CA ASN A 23 35.33 0.04 -32.91
C ASN A 23 35.11 -1.20 -32.02
N ASN A 24 34.82 -0.97 -30.73
CA ASN A 24 34.33 -2.01 -29.84
C ASN A 24 33.16 -1.43 -29.03
N ASP A 25 31.93 -1.76 -29.46
CA ASP A 25 30.68 -1.19 -28.92
C ASP A 25 30.53 -1.43 -27.40
N ASP A 26 31.14 -2.51 -26.90
CA ASP A 26 31.17 -2.89 -25.48
C ASP A 26 32.03 -1.95 -24.62
N LEU A 27 33.11 -1.39 -25.19
CA LEU A 27 33.94 -0.39 -24.51
C LEU A 27 33.20 0.96 -24.40
N GLN A 28 32.38 1.27 -25.40
CA GLN A 28 31.64 2.53 -25.44
C GLN A 28 30.45 2.54 -24.49
N ALA A 29 29.79 1.38 -24.29
CA ALA A 29 28.78 1.20 -23.25
C ALA A 29 29.37 1.39 -21.83
N GLN A 30 30.53 0.79 -21.55
CA GLN A 30 31.21 0.94 -20.26
C GLN A 30 31.69 2.38 -20.00
N ILE A 31 32.12 3.11 -21.03
CA ILE A 31 32.47 4.54 -20.92
C ILE A 31 31.25 5.40 -20.60
N ASN A 32 30.09 5.09 -21.17
CA ASN A 32 28.86 5.86 -20.92
C ASN A 32 28.30 5.59 -19.51
N GLU A 33 28.30 4.33 -19.04
CA GLU A 33 27.90 3.98 -17.67
C GLU A 33 28.79 4.68 -16.63
N LEU A 34 30.11 4.73 -16.87
CA LEU A 34 31.04 5.44 -15.99
C LEU A 34 30.83 6.96 -15.99
N ARG A 35 30.41 7.56 -17.13
CA ARG A 35 30.09 8.99 -17.20
C ARG A 35 28.83 9.34 -16.41
N GLU A 36 27.79 8.52 -16.49
CA GLU A 36 26.56 8.72 -15.72
C GLU A 36 26.81 8.58 -14.22
N ARG A 37 27.58 7.58 -13.80
CA ARG A 37 27.94 7.39 -12.38
C ARG A 37 28.80 8.53 -11.83
N VAL A 38 29.67 9.13 -12.64
CA VAL A 38 30.44 10.34 -12.23
C VAL A 38 29.54 11.56 -12.12
N ALA A 39 28.60 11.77 -13.05
CA ALA A 39 27.68 12.92 -13.02
C ALA A 39 26.75 12.91 -11.79
N VAL A 40 26.21 11.74 -11.43
CA VAL A 40 25.38 11.58 -10.22
C VAL A 40 26.19 11.88 -8.95
N LEU A 41 27.46 11.49 -8.92
CA LEU A 41 28.34 11.70 -7.76
C LEU A 41 28.86 13.15 -7.65
N GLU A 42 29.12 13.84 -8.75
CA GLU A 42 29.45 15.28 -8.75
C GLU A 42 28.27 16.13 -8.25
N TYR A 43 27.05 15.75 -8.64
CA TYR A 43 25.83 16.38 -8.16
C TYR A 43 25.68 16.19 -6.64
N GLN A 44 25.79 14.97 -6.13
CA GLN A 44 25.68 14.67 -4.69
C GLN A 44 26.78 15.33 -3.84
N LEU A 45 28.01 15.47 -4.37
CA LEU A 45 29.12 16.13 -3.67
C LEU A 45 28.98 17.67 -3.65
N SER A 46 28.32 18.26 -4.64
CA SER A 46 28.02 19.70 -4.65
C SER A 46 27.00 20.08 -3.57
N ILE A 47 26.04 19.17 -3.29
CA ILE A 47 24.98 19.35 -2.28
C ILE A 47 25.55 19.23 -0.84
N GLN A 48 26.63 18.47 -0.64
CA GLN A 48 27.26 18.30 0.68
C GLN A 48 28.32 19.35 1.03
N ALA A 49 28.73 20.22 0.11
CA ALA A 49 29.86 21.13 0.29
C ALA A 49 29.49 22.56 0.72
N SER A 50 28.20 22.90 0.88
CA SER A 50 27.79 24.26 1.24
C SER A 50 26.75 24.30 2.36
N SER A 51 27.22 24.05 3.59
CA SER A 51 26.84 24.78 4.81
C SER A 51 27.79 24.38 5.96
N PRO A 52 28.02 25.18 7.03
CA PRO A 52 27.42 26.47 7.40
C PRO A 52 28.45 27.56 7.83
N VAL A 53 28.07 28.85 7.81
CA VAL A 53 28.71 29.90 8.65
C VAL A 53 27.64 30.75 9.32
N GLN A 54 27.83 30.98 10.63
CA GLN A 54 26.96 31.73 11.52
C GLN A 54 26.88 33.25 11.23
N GLN A 55 25.68 33.78 11.46
CA GLN A 55 25.30 35.10 11.99
C GLN A 55 25.69 36.36 11.20
N GLU A 56 24.65 37.06 10.72
CA GLU A 56 24.47 38.48 11.08
C GLU A 56 22.98 38.83 11.20
N ASN A 57 22.63 39.39 12.37
CA ASN A 57 21.35 40.03 12.64
C ASN A 57 21.08 41.13 11.61
N THR A 58 20.03 40.97 10.81
CA THR A 58 19.32 42.11 10.23
C THR A 58 17.84 41.95 10.53
N ASN A 59 17.24 43.02 11.06
CA ASN A 59 15.86 43.07 11.53
C ASN A 59 14.88 42.55 10.46
N LEU A 60 14.37 41.34 10.66
CA LEU A 60 13.25 40.80 9.89
C LEU A 60 11.95 40.99 10.70
N PRO A 61 10.82 41.31 10.03
CA PRO A 61 9.53 41.44 10.71
C PRO A 61 9.21 40.16 11.48
N GLN A 62 8.73 40.30 12.72
CA GLN A 62 8.19 39.16 13.47
C GLN A 62 7.00 38.56 12.72
N ALA A 63 6.86 37.22 12.82
CA ALA A 63 5.69 36.51 12.32
C ALA A 63 4.40 37.21 12.81
N PRO A 64 3.41 37.45 11.93
CA PRO A 64 2.17 38.09 12.33
C PRO A 64 1.48 37.25 13.41
N SER A 65 1.09 37.89 14.51
CA SER A 65 0.30 37.25 15.55
C SER A 65 -1.05 36.84 14.97
N SER A 66 -1.40 35.56 15.13
CA SER A 66 -2.66 34.97 14.68
C SER A 66 -3.88 35.72 15.23
N SER A 67 -4.46 36.59 14.43
CA SER A 67 -5.82 37.08 14.62
C SER A 67 -6.37 37.59 13.30
N GLU A 68 -7.48 36.97 12.88
CA GLU A 68 -8.33 37.29 11.72
C GLU A 68 -7.86 36.74 10.36
N THR A 69 -7.91 35.41 10.20
CA THR A 69 -7.93 34.76 8.89
C THR A 69 -9.36 34.75 8.33
N GLU A 70 -9.62 35.60 7.33
CA GLU A 70 -10.77 35.42 6.43
C GLU A 70 -10.44 34.24 5.50
N ASN A 71 -11.18 33.13 5.65
CA ASN A 71 -11.07 31.95 4.79
C ASN A 71 -11.47 32.30 3.35
N LEU A 72 -10.48 32.55 2.49
CA LEU A 72 -10.70 32.66 1.05
C LEU A 72 -10.75 31.26 0.41
N ALA A 73 -11.99 30.85 0.15
CA ALA A 73 -12.50 29.86 -0.82
C ALA A 73 -11.78 28.50 -1.02
N HIS A 74 -12.60 27.45 -0.86
CA HIS A 74 -12.45 26.11 -1.40
C HIS A 74 -12.56 26.13 -2.94
N GLU A 75 -11.60 25.56 -3.67
CA GLU A 75 -11.85 24.86 -4.96
C GLU A 75 -10.63 24.01 -5.41
N VAL A 76 -10.90 23.14 -6.38
CA VAL A 76 -10.38 21.77 -6.59
C VAL A 76 -8.87 21.64 -6.68
N ALA A 77 -8.35 20.79 -5.81
CA ALA A 77 -7.06 20.15 -6.03
C ALA A 77 -7.24 18.77 -6.65
N GLU A 78 -6.33 18.41 -7.55
CA GLU A 78 -6.31 17.08 -8.18
C GLU A 78 -5.27 16.19 -7.49
N LYS A 79 -5.71 15.00 -7.09
CA LYS A 79 -4.91 13.92 -6.52
C LYS A 79 -4.84 12.79 -7.54
N TYR A 80 -3.65 12.29 -7.80
CA TYR A 80 -3.49 11.06 -8.58
C TYR A 80 -2.26 10.26 -8.12
N LEU A 81 -2.37 8.95 -8.28
CA LEU A 81 -1.27 8.01 -8.11
C LEU A 81 -0.40 8.04 -9.37
N THR A 82 0.90 8.11 -9.20
CA THR A 82 1.82 7.93 -10.32
C THR A 82 1.99 6.45 -10.67
N PRO A 83 2.54 6.11 -11.85
CA PRO A 83 2.82 4.72 -12.22
C PRO A 83 3.74 3.98 -11.23
N ASN A 84 4.48 4.70 -10.39
CA ASN A 84 5.38 4.14 -9.39
C ASN A 84 4.71 4.00 -8.00
N GLY A 85 3.44 4.38 -7.87
CA GLY A 85 2.68 4.37 -6.62
C GLY A 85 2.78 5.67 -5.80
N ASP A 86 3.77 6.54 -6.08
CA ASP A 86 3.92 7.80 -5.37
C ASP A 86 2.70 8.72 -5.58
N TRP A 87 2.35 9.48 -4.55
CA TRP A 87 1.26 10.47 -4.59
C TRP A 87 1.68 11.76 -5.29
N ASN A 88 0.81 12.40 -6.07
CA ASN A 88 1.06 13.77 -6.54
C ASN A 88 -0.17 14.66 -6.27
N PHE A 89 0.07 15.81 -5.66
CA PHE A 89 -0.96 16.80 -5.36
C PHE A 89 -0.78 18.02 -6.25
N GLN A 90 -1.85 18.46 -6.90
CA GLN A 90 -1.88 19.70 -7.69
C GLN A 90 -2.86 20.73 -7.14
N PHE A 91 -2.45 21.99 -7.16
CA PHE A 91 -3.09 23.11 -6.50
C PHE A 91 -3.29 24.25 -7.48
N HIS A 92 -4.45 24.90 -7.42
CA HIS A 92 -4.70 26.16 -8.12
C HIS A 92 -4.71 27.31 -7.13
N LEU A 93 -3.61 28.07 -7.09
CA LEU A 93 -3.50 29.28 -6.27
C LEU A 93 -4.15 30.44 -7.01
N ILE A 94 -5.25 30.97 -6.48
CA ILE A 94 -6.01 32.07 -7.09
C ILE A 94 -6.02 33.27 -6.15
N ASN A 95 -5.60 34.44 -6.63
CA ASN A 95 -5.77 35.67 -5.86
C ASN A 95 -7.17 36.25 -6.10
N THR A 96 -8.08 36.03 -5.16
CA THR A 96 -9.45 36.54 -5.19
C THR A 96 -9.61 37.93 -4.57
N THR A 97 -8.50 38.54 -4.12
CA THR A 97 -8.51 39.90 -3.58
C THR A 97 -8.40 40.94 -4.70
N ASP A 98 -8.64 42.21 -4.37
CA ASP A 98 -8.49 43.34 -5.28
C ASP A 98 -7.08 43.96 -5.25
N ILE A 99 -6.13 43.33 -4.54
CA ILE A 99 -4.75 43.77 -4.38
C ILE A 99 -3.73 42.69 -4.80
N PRO A 100 -2.51 43.05 -5.23
CA PRO A 100 -1.45 42.07 -5.46
C PRO A 100 -1.03 41.36 -4.17
N LEU A 101 -0.69 40.08 -4.31
CA LEU A 101 -0.22 39.22 -3.22
C LEU A 101 1.15 38.65 -3.57
N HIS A 102 2.11 38.78 -2.66
CA HIS A 102 3.48 38.31 -2.80
C HIS A 102 3.69 37.06 -1.97
N PHE A 103 4.22 35.99 -2.58
CA PHE A 103 4.46 34.75 -1.86
C PHE A 103 5.46 34.97 -0.72
N TRP A 104 5.13 34.41 0.45
CA TRP A 104 5.95 34.52 1.64
C TRP A 104 6.49 33.18 2.11
N SER A 105 5.61 32.19 2.29
CA SER A 105 5.97 30.87 2.80
C SER A 105 5.00 29.78 2.34
N LEU A 106 5.49 28.54 2.33
CA LEU A 106 4.67 27.34 2.27
C LEU A 106 5.08 26.47 3.46
N ASN A 107 4.11 26.05 4.27
CA ASN A 107 4.29 25.06 5.32
C ASN A 107 3.54 23.79 4.96
N PHE A 108 4.01 22.63 5.41
CA PHE A 108 3.24 21.40 5.35
C PHE A 108 3.22 20.68 6.70
N ILE A 109 2.11 20.04 7.01
CA ILE A 109 1.88 19.31 8.26
C ILE A 109 1.55 17.88 7.89
N ASP A 110 2.38 16.93 8.33
CA ASP A 110 2.24 15.51 8.00
C ASP A 110 1.79 14.75 9.24
N ASN A 111 0.69 13.99 9.15
CA ASN A 111 0.14 13.21 10.26
C ASN A 111 -0.10 13.99 11.56
N GLY A 112 -0.31 15.31 11.47
CA GLY A 112 -0.43 16.20 12.63
C GLY A 112 0.90 16.61 13.28
N GLU A 113 2.05 16.21 12.74
CA GLU A 113 3.36 16.74 13.10
C GLU A 113 3.67 17.98 12.25
N ASP A 114 3.87 19.12 12.93
CA ASP A 114 4.14 20.40 12.29
C ASP A 114 5.61 20.48 11.85
N TRP A 115 5.86 20.21 10.57
CA TRP A 115 7.16 20.43 9.96
C TRP A 115 7.21 21.87 9.45
N LEU A 116 7.56 22.79 10.34
CA LEU A 116 7.87 24.17 9.99
C LEU A 116 9.14 24.22 9.13
N GLN A 117 8.97 24.12 7.82
CA GLN A 117 10.01 24.41 6.84
C GLN A 117 9.57 25.55 5.93
N THR A 118 9.97 26.77 6.27
CA THR A 118 9.79 27.94 5.39
C THR A 118 10.65 27.76 4.14
N VAL A 119 10.10 27.97 2.94
CA VAL A 119 10.84 28.02 1.66
C VAL A 119 12.11 28.89 1.74
N ARG A 120 12.05 29.96 2.54
CA ARG A 120 13.16 30.90 2.76
C ARG A 120 14.31 30.34 3.58
N ASP A 121 14.05 29.37 4.44
CA ASP A 121 15.05 28.78 5.33
C ASP A 121 15.73 27.55 4.70
N ASN A 122 15.11 26.93 3.69
CA ASN A 122 15.64 25.74 3.00
C ASN A 122 15.25 25.68 1.50
N PRO A 123 15.82 26.55 0.65
CA PRO A 123 15.46 26.65 -0.78
C PRO A 123 15.78 25.38 -1.59
N ASP A 124 16.80 24.62 -1.20
CA ASP A 124 17.22 23.39 -1.90
C ASP A 124 16.23 22.23 -1.70
N PHE A 125 15.55 22.18 -0.55
CA PHE A 125 14.46 21.25 -0.30
C PHE A 125 13.28 21.54 -1.22
N PHE A 126 12.93 22.82 -1.39
CA PHE A 126 11.82 23.23 -2.25
C PHE A 126 12.06 23.02 -3.74
N MET A 127 13.31 23.14 -4.20
CA MET A 127 13.68 22.75 -5.57
C MET A 127 13.46 21.25 -5.84
N ASN A 128 13.49 20.40 -4.81
CA ASN A 128 13.18 18.98 -4.93
C ASN A 128 11.68 18.69 -4.85
N VAL A 129 10.92 19.39 -4.00
CA VAL A 129 9.45 19.26 -3.88
C VAL A 129 8.73 19.85 -5.11
N SER A 130 9.33 20.80 -5.82
CA SER A 130 8.71 21.47 -6.99
C SER A 130 9.10 20.88 -8.35
N GLN A 131 9.78 19.72 -8.39
CA GLN A 131 10.26 19.10 -9.62
C GLN A 131 9.12 18.93 -10.64
N GLY A 132 9.13 19.76 -11.70
CA GLY A 132 8.17 19.74 -12.80
C GLY A 132 7.35 21.02 -13.03
N THR A 133 7.31 21.97 -12.08
CA THR A 133 6.41 23.15 -12.18
C THR A 133 7.05 24.40 -12.81
N GLY A 134 8.37 24.58 -12.70
CA GLY A 134 9.09 25.73 -13.26
C GLY A 134 8.78 27.09 -12.60
N LEU A 135 8.15 27.09 -11.42
CA LEU A 135 7.79 28.31 -10.70
C LEU A 135 8.94 28.87 -9.85
N ASP A 136 9.17 30.18 -9.94
CA ASP A 136 10.08 30.91 -9.07
C ASP A 136 9.33 31.45 -7.85
N PHE A 137 9.25 30.64 -6.79
CA PHE A 137 8.57 31.01 -5.55
C PHE A 137 9.12 32.28 -4.90
N MET A 138 10.42 32.58 -5.05
CA MET A 138 11.02 33.74 -4.40
C MET A 138 10.53 35.07 -4.97
N ASN A 139 10.04 35.05 -6.22
CA ASN A 139 9.51 36.21 -6.91
C ASN A 139 8.02 36.06 -7.28
N LEU A 140 7.35 35.02 -6.78
CA LEU A 140 5.97 34.72 -7.11
C LEU A 140 5.05 35.83 -6.59
N THR A 141 4.36 36.47 -7.52
CA THR A 141 3.32 37.48 -7.25
C THR A 141 2.06 37.07 -7.96
N LEU A 142 0.94 37.06 -7.24
CA LEU A 142 -0.39 36.88 -7.78
C LEU A 142 -1.09 38.24 -7.84
N ASN A 143 -1.36 38.77 -9.03
CA ASN A 143 -2.21 39.96 -9.18
C ASN A 143 -3.69 39.59 -8.99
N PRO A 144 -4.57 40.57 -8.78
CA PRO A 144 -6.01 40.32 -8.69
C PRO A 144 -6.54 39.50 -9.87
N GLY A 145 -7.09 38.32 -9.57
CA GLY A 145 -7.62 37.38 -10.57
C GLY A 145 -6.60 36.44 -11.21
N ASP A 146 -5.31 36.53 -10.87
CA ASP A 146 -4.30 35.57 -11.33
C ASP A 146 -4.57 34.18 -10.75
N SER A 147 -4.30 33.14 -11.54
CA SER A 147 -4.36 31.74 -11.15
C SER A 147 -3.06 31.04 -11.56
N ILE A 148 -2.45 30.31 -10.63
CA ILE A 148 -1.22 29.55 -10.86
C ILE A 148 -1.43 28.11 -10.41
N GLN A 149 -1.02 27.16 -11.26
CA GLN A 149 -1.01 25.74 -10.92
C GLN A 149 0.36 25.35 -10.33
N TRP A 150 0.35 24.65 -9.20
CA TRP A 150 1.55 24.10 -8.56
C TRP A 150 1.33 22.64 -8.18
N GLY A 151 2.41 21.86 -8.01
CA GLY A 151 2.34 20.49 -7.48
C GLY A 151 3.56 20.10 -6.67
N ASP A 152 3.39 19.12 -5.78
CA ASP A 152 4.27 18.85 -4.63
C ASP A 152 5.30 17.72 -4.81
N GLY A 153 5.34 17.11 -5.99
CA GLY A 153 6.47 16.28 -6.42
C GLY A 153 6.66 14.95 -5.67
N HIS A 154 5.68 14.05 -5.78
CA HIS A 154 5.85 12.61 -5.51
C HIS A 154 6.28 12.21 -4.08
N PRO A 155 5.55 12.57 -3.00
CA PRO A 155 5.84 12.01 -1.67
C PRO A 155 5.66 10.49 -1.60
N GLY A 156 6.65 9.82 -0.98
CA GLY A 156 6.68 8.36 -0.79
C GLY A 156 5.61 7.83 0.17
N GLU A 157 5.29 6.55 -0.01
CA GLU A 157 4.04 5.91 0.41
C GLU A 157 3.96 5.46 1.88
N ASP A 158 5.08 5.17 2.53
CA ASP A 158 5.05 4.23 3.67
C ASP A 158 4.46 4.78 4.98
N TRP A 159 4.21 6.09 5.09
CA TRP A 159 3.86 6.70 6.38
C TRP A 159 2.88 7.88 6.34
N LEU A 160 2.45 8.36 5.17
CA LEU A 160 1.69 9.61 5.07
C LEU A 160 0.17 9.35 5.05
N GLN A 161 -0.51 9.59 6.18
CA GLN A 161 -1.97 9.42 6.35
C GLN A 161 -2.74 10.70 6.02
N ASN A 162 -2.17 11.85 6.36
CA ASN A 162 -2.68 13.16 6.00
C ASN A 162 -1.54 14.15 5.77
N ARG A 163 -1.81 15.14 4.93
CA ARG A 163 -0.93 16.27 4.68
C ARG A 163 -1.72 17.55 4.54
N THR A 164 -1.33 18.59 5.27
CA THR A 164 -1.90 19.93 5.11
C THR A 164 -0.87 20.91 4.59
N TYR A 165 -1.12 21.57 3.46
CA TYR A 165 -0.32 22.68 2.93
C TYR A 165 -0.90 24.01 3.38
N VAL A 166 -0.04 24.95 3.74
CA VAL A 166 -0.40 26.32 4.12
C VAL A 166 0.48 27.29 3.34
N PHE A 167 -0.07 27.89 2.28
CA PHE A 167 0.58 28.96 1.55
C PHE A 167 0.26 30.28 2.21
N THR A 168 1.29 31.05 2.55
CA THR A 168 1.14 32.41 3.05
C THR A 168 1.61 33.39 1.99
N PHE A 169 0.77 34.37 1.69
CA PHE A 169 1.10 35.53 0.87
C PHE A 169 0.99 36.80 1.71
N LEU A 170 1.73 37.85 1.33
CA LEU A 170 1.65 39.17 1.93
C LEU A 170 1.19 40.18 0.89
N ASP A 171 0.36 41.14 1.30
CA ASP A 171 0.16 42.35 0.50
C ASP A 171 1.33 43.35 0.66
N ASP A 172 1.27 44.46 -0.08
CA ASP A 172 2.25 45.56 0.00
C ASP A 172 2.38 46.19 1.40
N GLN A 173 1.41 45.98 2.29
CA GLN A 173 1.38 46.50 3.66
C GLN A 173 1.85 45.47 4.70
N GLY A 174 2.18 44.25 4.26
CA GLY A 174 2.62 43.15 5.11
C GLY A 174 1.47 42.40 5.80
N LYS A 175 0.21 42.57 5.37
CA LYS A 175 -0.91 41.75 5.85
C LYS A 175 -0.83 40.37 5.23
N ALA A 176 -0.98 39.33 6.06
CA ALA A 176 -0.92 37.94 5.63
C ALA A 176 -2.26 37.40 5.12
N TYR A 177 -2.17 36.61 4.06
CA TYR A 177 -3.26 35.88 3.42
C TYR A 177 -2.85 34.41 3.32
N GLU A 178 -3.59 33.53 3.99
CA GLU A 178 -3.28 32.10 4.04
C GLU A 178 -4.24 31.28 3.17
N TYR A 179 -3.68 30.40 2.34
CA TYR A 179 -4.41 29.39 1.60
C TYR A 179 -4.04 28.03 2.17
N ARG A 180 -5.03 27.36 2.77
CA ARG A 180 -4.85 26.06 3.41
C ARG A 180 -5.49 24.96 2.56
N TYR A 181 -4.73 23.93 2.26
CA TYR A 181 -5.16 22.75 1.53
C TYR A 181 -4.85 21.52 2.37
N GLU A 182 -5.88 20.90 2.91
CA GLU A 182 -5.76 19.66 3.66
C GLU A 182 -6.13 18.48 2.78
N TYR A 183 -5.24 17.50 2.70
CA TYR A 183 -5.53 16.20 2.12
C TYR A 183 -5.41 15.14 3.18
N GLN A 184 -6.46 14.37 3.28
CA GLN A 184 -6.38 13.05 3.86
C GLN A 184 -5.91 12.13 2.72
N LEU A 185 -4.78 11.45 2.90
CA LEU A 185 -4.22 10.58 1.87
C LEU A 185 -4.95 9.25 1.73
N ILE A 186 -6.01 9.05 2.52
CA ILE A 186 -7.01 8.01 2.36
C ILE A 186 -7.26 7.74 0.86
N ASN A 187 -6.97 6.50 0.46
CA ASN A 187 -7.52 5.92 -0.76
C ASN A 187 -9.06 6.00 -0.68
N SER A 188 -9.66 7.07 -1.21
CA SER A 188 -11.01 7.01 -1.78
C SER A 188 -11.36 8.33 -2.47
N PRO A 189 -12.08 8.27 -3.61
CA PRO A 189 -13.53 8.19 -3.45
C PRO A 189 -14.21 7.29 -4.49
N ALA A 190 -14.66 6.11 -4.06
CA ALA A 190 -15.95 5.52 -4.45
C ALA A 190 -16.27 4.25 -3.65
N SER A 191 -16.28 4.31 -2.32
CA SER A 191 -17.26 3.62 -1.46
C SER A 191 -16.99 4.03 0.00
N GLY A 192 -18.03 4.42 0.71
CA GLY A 192 -17.95 5.35 1.85
C GLY A 192 -17.12 4.89 3.05
N SER A 193 -16.01 5.57 3.32
CA SER A 193 -15.63 5.85 4.71
C SER A 193 -16.56 6.95 5.26
N GLY A 194 -17.86 6.69 5.23
CA GLY A 194 -18.79 7.38 6.10
C GLY A 194 -18.61 6.73 7.46
N GLU A 195 -18.04 7.48 8.41
CA GLU A 195 -18.06 7.14 9.83
C GLU A 195 -17.37 5.80 10.20
N LEU A 196 -16.32 5.84 11.02
CA LEU A 196 -15.78 4.67 11.75
C LEU A 196 -16.78 4.13 12.80
N ASN A 197 -18.09 4.16 12.51
CA ASN A 197 -19.22 3.54 13.22
C ASN A 197 -20.49 3.66 12.35
N VAL A 198 -20.51 3.06 11.15
CA VAL A 198 -21.79 2.87 10.44
C VAL A 198 -22.67 1.97 11.30
N ASP A 199 -23.75 2.52 11.84
CA ASP A 199 -24.69 1.78 12.66
C ASP A 199 -25.60 0.91 11.77
N TYR A 200 -25.19 -0.35 11.59
CA TYR A 200 -25.98 -1.34 10.86
C TYR A 200 -27.15 -1.90 11.67
N SER A 201 -27.33 -1.56 12.95
CA SER A 201 -28.32 -2.19 13.83
C SER A 201 -29.78 -2.04 13.34
N GLY A 202 -30.04 -1.03 12.50
CA GLY A 202 -31.33 -0.76 11.88
C GLY A 202 -31.39 -1.00 10.37
N ASP A 203 -30.32 -1.48 9.73
CA ASP A 203 -30.24 -1.61 8.27
C ASP A 203 -30.96 -2.88 7.76
N PRO A 204 -32.09 -2.74 7.03
CA PRO A 204 -32.81 -3.87 6.48
C PRO A 204 -32.22 -4.40 5.15
N GLY A 205 -31.20 -3.72 4.59
CA GLY A 205 -30.53 -4.11 3.36
C GLY A 205 -29.50 -5.22 3.55
N GLN A 206 -28.86 -5.61 2.45
CA GLN A 206 -27.80 -6.63 2.40
C GLN A 206 -26.54 -6.14 1.69
N ASP A 207 -26.61 -4.99 1.04
CA ASP A 207 -25.48 -4.36 0.36
C ASP A 207 -24.59 -3.66 1.39
N LEU A 208 -23.28 -3.67 1.16
CA LEU A 208 -22.30 -2.93 1.97
C LEU A 208 -21.52 -1.96 1.10
N LEU A 209 -20.28 -1.60 1.42
CA LEU A 209 -19.52 -0.64 0.61
C LEU A 209 -19.29 -1.14 -0.81
N THR A 210 -18.67 -2.32 -0.92
CA THR A 210 -18.28 -2.96 -2.18
C THR A 210 -19.14 -4.18 -2.50
N LEU A 211 -19.76 -4.78 -1.48
CA LEU A 211 -20.59 -5.98 -1.58
C LEU A 211 -21.99 -5.64 -2.11
N ARG A 212 -22.49 -6.39 -3.10
CA ARG A 212 -23.79 -6.14 -3.74
C ARG A 212 -24.60 -7.45 -3.84
N HIS A 213 -25.72 -7.51 -3.13
CA HIS A 213 -26.53 -8.72 -2.98
C HIS A 213 -27.12 -9.20 -4.30
N GLU A 214 -27.43 -8.28 -5.20
CA GLU A 214 -28.03 -8.59 -6.50
C GLU A 214 -27.00 -8.65 -7.64
N ALA A 215 -25.69 -8.59 -7.35
CA ALA A 215 -24.65 -8.66 -8.38
C ALA A 215 -24.62 -10.03 -9.07
N ASP A 216 -24.79 -10.07 -10.38
CA ASP A 216 -24.75 -11.29 -11.17
C ASP A 216 -23.88 -11.05 -12.40
N PHE A 217 -22.57 -11.26 -12.26
CA PHE A 217 -21.62 -11.07 -13.34
C PHE A 217 -20.49 -12.10 -13.29
N GLN A 218 -19.88 -12.34 -14.45
CA GLN A 218 -18.68 -13.13 -14.59
C GLN A 218 -17.82 -12.51 -15.69
N MET A 219 -16.84 -11.70 -15.30
CA MET A 219 -15.99 -10.95 -16.23
C MET A 219 -14.66 -11.66 -16.41
N GLU A 220 -14.33 -12.07 -17.63
CA GLU A 220 -13.01 -12.68 -17.90
C GLU A 220 -11.93 -11.59 -17.86
N VAL A 221 -11.00 -11.69 -16.91
CA VAL A 221 -9.93 -10.70 -16.66
C VAL A 221 -8.56 -11.20 -17.13
N ALA A 222 -8.41 -12.51 -17.27
CA ALA A 222 -7.30 -13.20 -17.93
C ALA A 222 -7.83 -14.54 -18.48
N PRO A 223 -7.09 -15.23 -19.37
CA PRO A 223 -7.57 -16.49 -19.95
C PRO A 223 -8.00 -17.49 -18.88
N GLU A 224 -9.29 -17.86 -18.89
CA GLU A 224 -9.90 -18.79 -17.93
C GLU A 224 -9.88 -18.32 -16.46
N ILE A 225 -9.68 -17.01 -16.23
CA ILE A 225 -9.82 -16.34 -14.93
C ILE A 225 -10.96 -15.34 -15.00
N PHE A 226 -11.93 -15.49 -14.11
CA PHE A 226 -13.10 -14.64 -14.05
C PHE A 226 -13.16 -13.86 -12.75
N TRP A 227 -13.34 -12.55 -12.82
CA TRP A 227 -13.81 -11.75 -11.69
C TRP A 227 -15.31 -12.01 -11.49
N VAL A 228 -15.70 -12.33 -10.26
CA VAL A 228 -17.07 -12.70 -9.88
C VAL A 228 -17.46 -12.02 -8.56
N PRO A 229 -18.76 -11.79 -8.30
CA PRO A 229 -19.23 -11.32 -7.00
C PRO A 229 -19.24 -12.46 -5.97
N ALA A 230 -19.17 -12.11 -4.68
CA ALA A 230 -19.17 -13.05 -3.56
C ALA A 230 -20.39 -13.98 -3.55
N ARG A 231 -21.54 -13.53 -4.05
CA ARG A 231 -22.77 -14.34 -4.10
C ARG A 231 -22.70 -15.57 -5.01
N HIS A 232 -21.68 -15.67 -5.87
CA HIS A 232 -21.41 -16.92 -6.59
C HIS A 232 -21.12 -18.10 -5.66
N LEU A 233 -20.70 -17.81 -4.42
CA LEU A 233 -20.51 -18.78 -3.35
C LEU A 233 -21.63 -18.68 -2.29
N GLY A 234 -22.86 -18.43 -2.76
CA GLY A 234 -24.05 -18.42 -1.92
C GLY A 234 -24.53 -17.01 -1.56
N GLU A 235 -25.84 -16.83 -1.60
CA GLU A 235 -26.52 -15.59 -1.24
C GLU A 235 -26.58 -15.44 0.29
N SER A 236 -26.96 -14.24 0.75
CA SER A 236 -27.20 -14.01 2.17
C SER A 236 -28.66 -14.23 2.54
N ARG A 237 -28.87 -14.88 3.68
CA ARG A 237 -30.18 -15.06 4.31
C ARG A 237 -30.48 -13.95 5.31
N TYR A 238 -29.52 -13.06 5.57
CA TYR A 238 -29.57 -12.07 6.63
C TYR A 238 -29.48 -10.65 6.09
N SER A 239 -30.24 -9.74 6.68
CA SER A 239 -29.98 -8.30 6.53
C SER A 239 -28.72 -7.89 7.32
N ASN A 240 -28.17 -6.73 7.00
CA ASN A 240 -27.05 -6.12 7.71
C ASN A 240 -27.37 -5.96 9.22
N ALA A 241 -28.61 -5.58 9.58
CA ALA A 241 -29.06 -5.54 10.98
C ALA A 241 -29.04 -6.91 11.67
N GLN A 242 -29.36 -8.00 10.96
CA GLN A 242 -29.32 -9.34 11.53
C GLN A 242 -27.86 -9.79 11.71
N ILE A 243 -26.98 -9.53 10.74
CA ILE A 243 -25.54 -9.76 10.89
C ILE A 243 -24.95 -8.94 12.04
N HIS A 244 -25.35 -7.66 12.19
CA HIS A 244 -24.91 -6.82 13.30
C HIS A 244 -25.29 -7.41 14.67
N GLN A 245 -26.43 -8.11 14.79
CA GLN A 245 -26.80 -8.81 16.03
C GLN A 245 -25.86 -9.99 16.33
N LEU A 246 -25.30 -10.64 15.31
CA LEU A 246 -24.34 -11.73 15.47
C LEU A 246 -22.99 -11.28 16.02
N LEU A 247 -22.67 -9.99 16.00
CA LEU A 247 -21.40 -9.49 16.54
C LEU A 247 -21.20 -9.87 18.01
N GLY A 248 -22.29 -9.89 18.79
CA GLY A 248 -22.27 -10.28 20.20
C GLY A 248 -22.30 -11.79 20.47
N ALA A 249 -22.40 -12.62 19.43
CA ALA A 249 -22.41 -14.07 19.54
C ALA A 249 -20.98 -14.64 19.72
N SER A 250 -20.87 -15.86 20.26
CA SER A 250 -19.59 -16.55 20.37
C SER A 250 -19.04 -16.93 18.98
N PRO A 251 -17.73 -17.21 18.83
CA PRO A 251 -17.18 -17.72 17.57
C PRO A 251 -17.93 -18.95 17.04
N GLU A 252 -18.31 -19.89 17.89
CA GLU A 252 -19.07 -21.09 17.50
C GLU A 252 -20.48 -20.75 17.04
N GLU A 253 -21.16 -19.81 17.71
CA GLU A 253 -22.49 -19.34 17.30
C GLU A 253 -22.45 -18.59 15.97
N LYS A 254 -21.36 -17.86 15.69
CA LYS A 254 -21.12 -17.23 14.38
C LYS A 254 -20.92 -18.28 13.30
N GLN A 255 -20.01 -19.23 13.52
CA GLN A 255 -19.73 -20.34 12.59
C GLN A 255 -21.00 -21.16 12.27
N GLN A 256 -21.85 -21.44 13.26
CA GLN A 256 -23.08 -22.20 13.03
C GLN A 256 -24.15 -21.45 12.23
N GLN A 257 -24.09 -20.11 12.20
CA GLN A 257 -25.13 -19.27 11.61
C GLN A 257 -24.77 -18.75 10.21
N ILE A 258 -23.48 -18.50 9.98
CA ILE A 258 -22.94 -18.10 8.67
C ILE A 258 -22.73 -19.36 7.84
N SER A 259 -23.18 -19.37 6.59
CA SER A 259 -22.97 -20.54 5.71
C SER A 259 -22.74 -20.17 4.24
N SER A 260 -22.36 -18.93 3.96
CA SER A 260 -21.99 -18.48 2.62
C SER A 260 -20.89 -17.43 2.69
N LEU A 261 -20.13 -17.29 1.60
CA LEU A 261 -19.06 -16.30 1.53
C LEU A 261 -19.61 -14.89 1.65
N TYR A 262 -20.78 -14.63 1.07
CA TYR A 262 -21.44 -13.34 1.18
C TYR A 262 -21.74 -12.99 2.65
N GLU A 263 -22.33 -13.93 3.40
CA GLU A 263 -22.61 -13.73 4.83
C GLU A 263 -21.33 -13.55 5.65
N ALA A 264 -20.26 -14.28 5.33
CA ALA A 264 -18.96 -14.12 5.98
C ALA A 264 -18.37 -12.73 5.72
N LEU A 265 -18.40 -12.23 4.49
CA LEU A 265 -17.95 -10.88 4.16
C LEU A 265 -18.81 -9.79 4.81
N GLN A 266 -20.13 -10.01 4.91
CA GLN A 266 -20.99 -9.12 5.68
C GLN A 266 -20.56 -9.06 7.14
N LEU A 267 -20.34 -10.21 7.78
CA LEU A 267 -19.91 -10.27 9.17
C LEU A 267 -18.54 -9.63 9.37
N TYR A 268 -17.61 -9.85 8.45
CA TYR A 268 -16.26 -9.29 8.48
C TYR A 268 -16.27 -7.76 8.40
N GLN A 269 -17.04 -7.20 7.45
CA GLN A 269 -17.14 -5.74 7.25
C GLN A 269 -17.97 -5.05 8.35
N ILE A 270 -19.13 -5.60 8.72
CA ILE A 270 -19.97 -5.04 9.79
C ILE A 270 -19.27 -5.16 11.15
N GLY A 271 -18.50 -6.23 11.36
CA GLY A 271 -17.67 -6.41 12.54
C GLY A 271 -16.47 -5.48 12.59
N ASN A 272 -16.12 -4.78 11.51
CA ASN A 272 -15.00 -3.86 11.45
C ASN A 272 -13.69 -4.52 11.91
N PHE A 273 -13.36 -5.68 11.32
CA PHE A 273 -12.13 -6.41 11.61
C PHE A 273 -10.91 -5.50 11.35
N ALA A 274 -10.07 -5.32 12.38
CA ALA A 274 -8.96 -4.36 12.32
C ALA A 274 -7.62 -5.01 11.93
N ALA A 275 -6.75 -4.27 11.26
CA ALA A 275 -5.37 -4.71 11.07
C ALA A 275 -4.60 -4.76 12.40
N ALA A 276 -3.79 -5.80 12.62
CA ALA A 276 -2.85 -5.89 13.74
C ALA A 276 -1.63 -6.75 13.38
N ASP A 277 -0.48 -6.45 13.98
CA ASP A 277 0.69 -7.33 13.97
C ASP A 277 0.60 -8.31 15.15
N ASP A 278 0.10 -9.51 14.87
CA ASP A 278 -0.30 -10.50 15.87
C ASP A 278 0.39 -11.86 15.73
N ASN A 279 1.39 -11.93 14.85
CA ASN A 279 2.24 -13.10 14.69
C ASN A 279 3.15 -13.28 15.92
N ILE A 280 3.26 -14.52 16.40
CA ILE A 280 4.12 -14.84 17.53
C ILE A 280 5.33 -15.62 17.02
N ARG A 281 6.53 -15.06 17.24
CA ARG A 281 7.79 -15.74 16.87
C ARG A 281 8.39 -16.52 18.04
N GLN A 282 8.70 -17.80 17.83
CA GLN A 282 9.32 -18.69 18.82
C GLN A 282 10.47 -19.49 18.21
N ALA A 283 11.65 -19.39 18.82
CA ALA A 283 12.82 -20.15 18.37
C ALA A 283 12.80 -21.60 18.88
N GLU A 284 12.79 -22.57 17.98
CA GLU A 284 12.88 -24.01 18.29
C GLU A 284 13.74 -24.74 17.25
N ASN A 285 14.62 -25.64 17.68
CA ASN A 285 15.51 -26.44 16.82
C ASN A 285 16.33 -25.63 15.79
N GLY A 286 16.62 -24.36 16.09
CA GLY A 286 17.40 -23.47 15.23
C GLY A 286 16.58 -22.70 14.19
N ILE A 287 15.25 -22.76 14.24
CA ILE A 287 14.31 -22.05 13.38
C ILE A 287 13.51 -21.06 14.23
N ASN A 288 13.26 -19.84 13.71
CA ASN A 288 12.50 -18.81 14.42
C ASN A 288 11.05 -18.78 13.93
N TRP A 289 10.32 -19.83 14.28
CA TRP A 289 8.96 -20.09 13.84
C TRP A 289 8.05 -18.89 14.06
N GLU A 290 7.49 -18.38 12.98
CA GLU A 290 6.34 -17.52 12.98
C GLU A 290 5.09 -18.39 13.11
N HIS A 291 4.33 -18.15 14.17
CA HIS A 291 3.05 -18.80 14.38
C HIS A 291 1.92 -17.78 14.22
N HIS A 292 0.82 -18.24 13.64
CA HIS A 292 -0.33 -17.42 13.28
C HIS A 292 -1.49 -17.64 14.24
N LYS A 293 -2.29 -16.58 14.47
CA LYS A 293 -3.48 -16.64 15.33
C LYS A 293 -4.48 -17.65 14.77
N PRO A 294 -4.94 -18.63 15.58
CA PRO A 294 -5.94 -19.59 15.13
C PRO A 294 -7.28 -18.94 14.77
N GLY A 295 -8.06 -19.56 13.88
CA GLY A 295 -9.30 -18.96 13.36
C GLY A 295 -10.36 -18.66 14.44
N TYR A 296 -10.49 -19.53 15.44
CA TYR A 296 -11.34 -19.27 16.62
C TYR A 296 -10.95 -17.96 17.32
N ASP A 297 -9.65 -17.76 17.56
CA ASP A 297 -9.12 -16.56 18.21
C ASP A 297 -9.23 -15.34 17.29
N ALA A 298 -9.05 -15.51 15.99
CA ALA A 298 -9.26 -14.45 15.00
C ALA A 298 -10.69 -13.89 15.07
N VAL A 299 -11.71 -14.75 15.13
CA VAL A 299 -13.12 -14.34 15.27
C VAL A 299 -13.39 -13.68 16.63
N ARG A 300 -12.73 -14.18 17.69
CA ARG A 300 -12.89 -13.68 19.06
C ARG A 300 -12.26 -12.30 19.26
N THR A 301 -11.05 -12.06 18.74
CA THR A 301 -10.33 -10.79 18.89
C THR A 301 -10.71 -9.76 17.83
N ASN A 302 -11.18 -10.22 16.66
CA ASN A 302 -11.63 -9.37 15.56
C ASN A 302 -10.55 -8.37 15.07
N GLU A 303 -9.30 -8.83 15.08
CA GLU A 303 -8.15 -8.08 14.60
C GLU A 303 -7.02 -9.04 14.22
N GLY A 304 -6.15 -8.67 13.27
CA GLY A 304 -4.97 -9.44 12.91
C GLY A 304 -4.35 -9.13 11.55
N CYS A 305 -3.31 -9.88 11.21
CA CYS A 305 -2.61 -9.81 9.94
C CYS A 305 -3.26 -10.70 8.85
N CYS A 306 -2.60 -10.85 7.69
CA CYS A 306 -3.08 -11.67 6.58
C CYS A 306 -3.37 -13.13 6.97
N ALA A 307 -2.48 -13.76 7.72
CA ALA A 307 -2.68 -15.13 8.20
C ALA A 307 -3.87 -15.25 9.15
N THR A 308 -4.09 -14.24 9.98
CA THR A 308 -5.24 -14.18 10.89
C THR A 308 -6.55 -13.97 10.12
N SER A 309 -6.56 -13.09 9.12
CA SER A 309 -7.70 -12.95 8.21
C SER A 309 -8.01 -14.26 7.48
N ALA A 310 -6.98 -14.96 6.99
CA ALA A 310 -7.17 -16.23 6.28
C ALA A 310 -7.71 -17.34 7.20
N ASN A 311 -7.23 -17.39 8.45
CA ASN A 311 -7.74 -18.29 9.48
C ASN A 311 -9.16 -17.93 9.94
N TRP A 312 -9.51 -16.65 9.97
CA TRP A 312 -10.87 -16.19 10.27
C TRP A 312 -11.86 -16.76 9.26
N LEU A 313 -11.55 -16.67 7.97
CA LEU A 313 -12.44 -17.15 6.91
C LEU A 313 -12.56 -18.68 6.94
N ASN A 314 -11.42 -19.37 7.06
CA ASN A 314 -11.38 -20.82 7.13
C ASN A 314 -12.25 -21.33 8.30
N TYR A 315 -12.10 -20.75 9.49
CA TYR A 315 -12.92 -21.12 10.64
C TYR A 315 -14.41 -20.85 10.43
N ILE A 316 -14.78 -19.66 9.93
CA ILE A 316 -16.19 -19.29 9.77
C ILE A 316 -16.92 -20.17 8.74
N LEU A 317 -16.23 -20.64 7.70
CA LEU A 317 -16.79 -21.42 6.60
C LEU A 317 -16.45 -22.93 6.65
N ASP A 318 -15.88 -23.39 7.77
CA ASP A 318 -15.49 -24.79 7.95
C ASP A 318 -16.68 -25.73 7.76
N GLY A 319 -16.60 -26.58 6.73
CA GLY A 319 -17.64 -27.55 6.37
C GLY A 319 -18.77 -27.02 5.47
N ASP A 320 -18.74 -25.75 5.04
CA ASP A 320 -19.75 -25.19 4.14
C ASP A 320 -19.48 -25.41 2.65
N TYR A 321 -18.22 -25.71 2.29
CA TYR A 321 -17.76 -25.98 0.92
C TYR A 321 -17.00 -27.30 0.84
N GLU A 322 -16.72 -27.77 -0.37
CA GLU A 322 -15.88 -28.96 -0.58
C GLU A 322 -14.48 -28.78 0.02
N GLU A 323 -13.91 -27.57 -0.09
CA GLU A 323 -12.63 -27.21 0.51
C GLU A 323 -12.55 -25.70 0.76
N VAL A 324 -11.98 -25.30 1.90
CA VAL A 324 -11.58 -23.92 2.18
C VAL A 324 -10.13 -23.98 2.64
N GLY A 325 -9.21 -23.48 1.82
CA GLY A 325 -7.78 -23.62 2.07
C GLY A 325 -7.04 -22.31 1.94
N TYR A 326 -5.73 -22.42 1.72
CA TYR A 326 -4.79 -21.32 1.68
C TYR A 326 -3.99 -21.32 0.38
N ILE A 327 -3.77 -20.12 -0.15
CA ILE A 327 -2.69 -19.81 -1.08
C ILE A 327 -1.69 -18.95 -0.31
N ALA A 328 -0.46 -19.43 -0.22
CA ALA A 328 0.64 -18.68 0.38
C ALA A 328 1.64 -18.28 -0.69
N THR A 329 2.14 -17.05 -0.64
CA THR A 329 3.14 -16.53 -1.56
C THR A 329 4.38 -16.10 -0.78
N SER A 330 5.55 -16.18 -1.42
CA SER A 330 6.78 -15.66 -0.85
C SER A 330 7.58 -14.90 -1.90
N GLN A 331 8.04 -13.73 -1.51
CA GLN A 331 8.92 -12.88 -2.29
C GLN A 331 10.38 -13.33 -2.15
N ARG A 332 11.22 -12.90 -3.09
CA ARG A 332 12.66 -13.23 -3.12
C ARG A 332 13.41 -12.74 -1.89
N ASP A 333 12.89 -11.71 -1.23
CA ASP A 333 13.44 -11.21 0.02
C ASP A 333 13.00 -12.02 1.25
N GLY A 334 12.12 -13.00 1.11
CA GLY A 334 11.59 -13.84 2.18
C GLY A 334 10.40 -13.24 2.93
N SER A 335 9.89 -12.08 2.53
CA SER A 335 8.55 -11.65 2.92
C SER A 335 7.51 -12.54 2.23
N GLY A 336 6.30 -12.60 2.78
CA GLY A 336 5.26 -13.45 2.24
C GLY A 336 3.88 -12.90 2.52
N HIS A 337 2.90 -13.52 1.87
CA HIS A 337 1.49 -13.20 2.04
C HIS A 337 0.68 -14.48 1.99
N ILE A 338 -0.50 -14.48 2.60
CA ILE A 338 -1.37 -15.65 2.63
C ILE A 338 -2.83 -15.20 2.61
N PHE A 339 -3.61 -15.91 1.80
CA PHE A 339 -5.03 -15.66 1.59
C PHE A 339 -5.72 -16.98 1.26
N ASN A 340 -7.04 -16.97 1.05
CA ASN A 340 -7.81 -18.19 0.90
C ASN A 340 -8.11 -18.55 -0.55
N TYR A 341 -8.34 -19.84 -0.75
CA TYR A 341 -9.21 -20.31 -1.82
C TYR A 341 -10.39 -21.08 -1.23
N ILE A 342 -11.47 -21.14 -2.00
CA ILE A 342 -12.63 -22.00 -1.76
C ILE A 342 -12.78 -22.87 -3.00
N PHE A 343 -12.79 -24.20 -2.82
CA PHE A 343 -13.08 -25.14 -3.90
C PHE A 343 -14.52 -25.62 -3.79
N GLN A 344 -15.27 -25.48 -4.88
CA GLN A 344 -16.67 -25.88 -4.95
C GLN A 344 -17.07 -26.18 -6.39
N ASP A 345 -17.69 -27.35 -6.63
CA ASP A 345 -18.23 -27.76 -7.92
C ASP A 345 -17.19 -27.74 -9.07
N GLY A 346 -15.94 -28.10 -8.75
CA GLY A 346 -14.84 -28.12 -9.71
C GLY A 346 -14.32 -26.73 -10.11
N TRP A 347 -14.48 -25.74 -9.24
CA TRP A 347 -13.94 -24.39 -9.39
C TRP A 347 -13.22 -23.95 -8.12
N TYR A 348 -12.08 -23.30 -8.30
CA TYR A 348 -11.41 -22.49 -7.29
C TYR A 348 -11.97 -21.07 -7.32
N TYR A 349 -12.22 -20.54 -6.14
CA TYR A 349 -12.54 -19.14 -5.89
C TYR A 349 -11.46 -18.60 -4.97
N ILE A 350 -10.71 -17.62 -5.43
CA ILE A 350 -9.59 -17.03 -4.71
C ILE A 350 -10.05 -15.73 -4.07
N ILE A 351 -9.76 -15.54 -2.79
CA ILE A 351 -10.14 -14.35 -2.04
C ILE A 351 -9.09 -13.99 -0.99
N ASP A 352 -8.79 -12.69 -0.91
CA ASP A 352 -7.96 -12.11 0.13
C ASP A 352 -8.79 -11.16 1.01
N LEU A 353 -9.06 -11.61 2.23
CA LEU A 353 -9.83 -10.82 3.19
C LEU A 353 -9.12 -9.53 3.63
N THR A 354 -7.81 -9.38 3.43
CA THR A 354 -7.12 -8.15 3.85
C THR A 354 -7.63 -6.92 3.11
N HIS A 355 -8.15 -7.08 1.89
CA HIS A 355 -8.74 -6.02 1.05
C HIS A 355 -10.23 -5.79 1.28
N TYR A 356 -10.87 -6.66 2.08
CA TYR A 356 -12.26 -6.53 2.50
C TYR A 356 -12.41 -5.90 3.90
N ARG A 357 -11.29 -5.52 4.56
CA ARG A 357 -11.34 -4.77 5.82
C ARG A 357 -11.84 -3.36 5.59
N THR A 358 -12.62 -2.84 6.52
CA THR A 358 -13.17 -1.48 6.48
C THR A 358 -12.11 -0.38 6.67
N ASP A 359 -10.97 -0.71 7.29
CA ASP A 359 -9.83 0.19 7.45
C ASP A 359 -8.94 0.28 6.18
N TRP A 360 -9.09 -0.67 5.25
CA TRP A 360 -8.34 -0.73 4.01
C TRP A 360 -9.15 -1.45 2.91
N ILE A 361 -10.02 -0.67 2.25
CA ILE A 361 -10.80 -1.16 1.12
C ILE A 361 -10.06 -0.81 -0.17
N SER A 362 -9.48 -1.84 -0.79
CA SER A 362 -8.91 -1.78 -2.14
C SER A 362 -9.59 -2.82 -3.03
N THR A 363 -10.91 -2.97 -2.84
CA THR A 363 -11.77 -3.90 -3.56
C THR A 363 -12.72 -3.12 -4.47
N ALA A 364 -12.95 -3.62 -5.69
CA ALA A 364 -13.92 -2.99 -6.57
C ALA A 364 -15.35 -3.23 -6.05
N GLU A 365 -16.26 -2.30 -6.35
CA GLU A 365 -17.68 -2.56 -6.16
C GLU A 365 -18.10 -3.71 -7.09
N GLU A 366 -18.93 -4.61 -6.59
CA GLU A 366 -19.44 -5.76 -7.32
C GLU A 366 -20.50 -5.35 -8.37
N ASN A 367 -20.07 -4.64 -9.41
CA ASN A 367 -20.92 -4.14 -10.49
C ASN A 367 -20.48 -4.62 -11.89
N GLY A 368 -19.37 -5.36 -11.98
CA GLY A 368 -18.84 -5.88 -13.25
C GLY A 368 -18.12 -4.83 -14.12
N ASP A 369 -17.83 -3.63 -13.60
CA ASP A 369 -17.05 -2.60 -14.31
C ASP A 369 -15.55 -2.90 -14.26
N LEU A 370 -15.00 -3.32 -15.40
CA LEU A 370 -13.57 -3.62 -15.54
C LEU A 370 -12.67 -2.40 -15.31
N ASN A 371 -13.12 -1.18 -15.57
CA ASN A 371 -12.30 0.00 -15.28
C ASN A 371 -12.15 0.19 -13.77
N MET A 372 -13.23 -0.02 -13.02
CA MET A 372 -13.20 0.03 -11.56
C MET A 372 -12.33 -1.10 -11.02
N TYR A 373 -12.52 -2.32 -11.52
CA TYR A 373 -11.66 -3.47 -11.21
C TYR A 373 -10.17 -3.09 -11.35
N HIS A 374 -9.73 -2.62 -12.53
CA HIS A 374 -8.33 -2.25 -12.77
C HIS A 374 -7.83 -1.03 -11.98
N SER A 375 -8.72 -0.23 -11.38
CA SER A 375 -8.34 0.88 -10.51
C SER A 375 -8.06 0.47 -9.06
N THR A 376 -8.35 -0.78 -8.71
CA THR A 376 -8.12 -1.35 -7.38
C THR A 376 -6.82 -2.16 -7.32
N ASP A 377 -6.49 -2.73 -6.16
CA ASP A 377 -5.47 -3.77 -6.09
C ASP A 377 -6.05 -5.06 -6.67
N PHE A 378 -6.12 -5.13 -8.00
CA PHE A 378 -7.18 -5.87 -8.67
C PHE A 378 -7.05 -7.39 -8.61
N ILE A 379 -5.86 -7.91 -8.28
CA ILE A 379 -5.64 -9.34 -8.03
C ILE A 379 -6.06 -9.74 -6.61
N PRO A 380 -5.51 -9.18 -5.53
CA PRO A 380 -5.89 -9.58 -4.18
C PRO A 380 -7.23 -8.96 -3.75
N GLY A 381 -7.54 -7.75 -4.22
CA GLY A 381 -8.75 -7.02 -3.88
C GLY A 381 -10.03 -7.50 -4.52
N ASN A 382 -10.05 -8.61 -5.25
CA ASN A 382 -11.28 -9.09 -5.88
C ASN A 382 -11.35 -10.61 -5.84
N ILE A 383 -12.56 -11.16 -6.02
CA ILE A 383 -12.75 -12.61 -6.05
C ILE A 383 -12.53 -13.13 -7.46
N HIS A 384 -11.56 -14.02 -7.62
CA HIS A 384 -11.27 -14.68 -8.89
C HIS A 384 -11.78 -16.10 -8.89
N LYS A 385 -12.35 -16.53 -10.01
CA LYS A 385 -12.85 -17.87 -10.24
C LYS A 385 -12.11 -18.53 -11.38
N THR A 386 -11.66 -19.77 -11.17
CA THR A 386 -11.02 -20.59 -12.21
C THR A 386 -11.20 -22.09 -11.99
N ARG A 387 -11.06 -22.90 -13.04
CA ARG A 387 -11.07 -24.37 -12.92
C ARG A 387 -9.69 -24.95 -12.64
N ASP A 388 -8.65 -24.18 -12.91
CA ASP A 388 -7.27 -24.64 -12.86
C ASP A 388 -6.43 -23.61 -12.11
N ILE A 389 -5.91 -24.00 -10.95
CA ILE A 389 -5.12 -23.12 -10.10
C ILE A 389 -3.87 -22.58 -10.84
N GLN A 390 -3.35 -23.32 -11.82
CA GLN A 390 -2.23 -22.86 -12.63
C GLN A 390 -2.59 -21.61 -13.44
N ARG A 391 -3.85 -21.44 -13.85
CA ARG A 391 -4.30 -20.20 -14.52
C ARG A 391 -4.20 -19.00 -13.60
N TYR A 392 -4.47 -19.18 -12.31
CA TYR A 392 -4.37 -18.11 -11.33
C TYR A 392 -2.90 -17.77 -11.06
N VAL A 393 -2.04 -18.79 -10.94
CA VAL A 393 -0.58 -18.61 -10.88
C VAL A 393 -0.08 -17.83 -12.09
N ASP A 394 -0.43 -18.25 -13.31
CA ASP A 394 -0.03 -17.56 -14.53
C ASP A 394 -0.53 -16.11 -14.55
N TYR A 395 -1.75 -15.87 -14.05
CA TYR A 395 -2.30 -14.52 -13.96
C TYR A 395 -1.50 -13.64 -13.00
N VAL A 396 -1.18 -14.13 -11.81
CA VAL A 396 -0.32 -13.45 -10.82
C VAL A 396 1.05 -13.14 -11.41
N GLN A 397 1.70 -14.14 -12.00
CA GLN A 397 3.06 -14.04 -12.53
C GLN A 397 3.19 -13.09 -13.71
N ASN A 398 2.17 -13.01 -14.58
CA ASN A 398 2.20 -12.14 -15.75
C ASN A 398 1.78 -10.69 -15.47
N THR A 399 1.23 -10.42 -14.30
CA THR A 399 0.56 -9.15 -14.03
C THR A 399 1.31 -8.28 -13.03
N TYR A 400 1.90 -8.87 -11.99
CA TYR A 400 2.69 -8.09 -11.05
C TYR A 400 4.00 -7.60 -11.66
N ASN A 401 4.41 -6.39 -11.28
CA ASN A 401 5.73 -5.86 -11.61
C ASN A 401 6.85 -6.65 -10.90
N ASP A 402 6.58 -7.09 -9.66
CA ASP A 402 7.44 -7.99 -8.88
C ASP A 402 6.61 -9.17 -8.36
N PRO A 403 6.42 -10.22 -9.20
CA PRO A 403 5.62 -11.36 -8.82
C PRO A 403 6.34 -12.25 -7.79
N PRO A 404 5.59 -12.98 -6.94
CA PRO A 404 6.15 -13.92 -5.97
C PRO A 404 7.08 -14.95 -6.61
N GLY A 405 8.19 -15.26 -5.94
CA GLY A 405 9.12 -16.32 -6.37
C GLY A 405 8.62 -17.72 -6.02
N LEU A 406 7.83 -17.86 -4.96
CA LEU A 406 7.18 -19.11 -4.55
C LEU A 406 5.69 -18.92 -4.33
N MET A 407 4.90 -19.94 -4.69
CA MET A 407 3.49 -20.03 -4.33
C MET A 407 3.16 -21.45 -3.88
N PHE A 408 2.38 -21.56 -2.82
CA PHE A 408 1.92 -22.81 -2.23
C PHE A 408 0.39 -22.85 -2.17
N LEU A 409 -0.17 -24.05 -2.25
CA LEU A 409 -1.58 -24.37 -2.07
C LEU A 409 -1.72 -25.47 -1.03
N TYR A 410 -2.59 -25.29 -0.04
CA TYR A 410 -2.88 -26.32 0.95
C TYR A 410 -4.20 -26.11 1.69
N ASP A 411 -4.79 -27.20 2.16
CA ASP A 411 -5.88 -27.22 3.12
C ASP A 411 -5.36 -27.63 4.51
N ALA A 412 -5.70 -26.83 5.52
CA ALA A 412 -5.38 -27.08 6.91
C ALA A 412 -6.39 -26.37 7.81
N GLN A 413 -6.48 -26.78 9.08
CA GLN A 413 -7.34 -26.09 10.05
C GLN A 413 -6.89 -24.65 10.33
N ASN A 414 -5.58 -24.39 10.29
CA ASN A 414 -4.99 -23.07 10.46
C ASN A 414 -3.74 -22.97 9.58
N CYS A 415 -3.34 -21.74 9.23
CA CYS A 415 -2.06 -21.46 8.59
C CYS A 415 -0.91 -22.18 9.31
N LEU A 416 -0.07 -22.85 8.54
CA LEU A 416 1.09 -23.57 9.04
C LEU A 416 2.13 -22.60 9.62
N ALA A 417 2.84 -23.03 10.66
CA ALA A 417 4.01 -22.29 11.13
C ALA A 417 5.10 -22.22 10.04
N ILE A 418 5.74 -21.06 9.92
CA ILE A 418 6.67 -20.76 8.84
C ILE A 418 7.89 -19.99 9.37
N ASP A 419 9.03 -20.08 8.68
CA ASP A 419 10.13 -19.12 8.83
C ASP A 419 10.87 -18.89 7.51
N SER A 420 11.49 -17.73 7.38
CA SER A 420 12.32 -17.37 6.24
C SER A 420 13.79 -17.44 6.67
N VAL A 421 14.41 -18.59 6.44
CA VAL A 421 15.78 -18.87 6.90
C VAL A 421 16.78 -18.31 5.89
N ARG A 422 17.63 -17.38 6.35
CA ARG A 422 18.65 -16.74 5.51
C ARG A 422 20.03 -17.34 5.75
N LYS A 423 20.67 -17.86 4.70
CA LYS A 423 22.03 -18.42 4.78
C LYS A 423 22.80 -18.22 3.47
N ASN A 424 24.01 -17.68 3.55
CA ASN A 424 24.92 -17.52 2.40
C ASN A 424 24.27 -16.85 1.17
N ASN A 425 23.51 -15.77 1.37
CA ASN A 425 22.70 -15.07 0.34
C ASN A 425 21.56 -15.88 -0.29
N GLN A 426 21.20 -17.04 0.27
CA GLN A 426 20.00 -17.79 -0.07
C GLN A 426 18.91 -17.53 0.98
N VAL A 427 17.66 -17.46 0.53
CA VAL A 427 16.48 -17.44 1.40
C VAL A 427 15.77 -18.77 1.22
N THR A 428 15.49 -19.48 2.32
CA THR A 428 14.71 -20.72 2.30
C THR A 428 13.43 -20.51 3.11
N ILE A 429 12.29 -20.66 2.48
CA ILE A 429 10.98 -20.65 3.12
C ILE A 429 10.72 -22.04 3.72
N VAL A 430 10.69 -22.10 5.04
CA VAL A 430 10.54 -23.36 5.77
C VAL A 430 9.17 -23.43 6.38
N TYR A 431 8.40 -24.45 6.00
CA TYR A 431 7.13 -24.79 6.61
C TYR A 431 7.28 -25.97 7.57
N GLU A 432 6.39 -26.04 8.55
CA GLU A 432 6.23 -27.26 9.32
C GLU A 432 5.64 -28.42 8.51
N ASP A 433 6.13 -29.63 8.77
CA ASP A 433 5.61 -30.90 8.26
C ASP A 433 4.42 -31.35 9.12
N ALA A 434 3.29 -30.66 8.94
CA ALA A 434 2.07 -30.90 9.70
C ALA A 434 1.38 -32.20 9.25
N GLN A 435 1.09 -33.07 10.23
CA GLN A 435 0.48 -34.37 9.95
C GLN A 435 -0.88 -34.23 9.25
N GLY A 436 -0.98 -34.80 8.04
CA GLY A 436 -2.24 -34.84 7.29
C GLY A 436 -2.48 -33.63 6.40
N VAL A 437 -1.55 -32.68 6.35
CA VAL A 437 -1.59 -31.53 5.44
C VAL A 437 -0.71 -31.83 4.23
N ASP A 438 -1.25 -31.65 3.02
CA ASP A 438 -0.50 -31.74 1.77
C ASP A 438 -0.14 -30.33 1.30
N LEU A 439 1.10 -29.90 1.55
CA LEU A 439 1.61 -28.61 1.10
C LEU A 439 2.10 -28.72 -0.36
N GLN A 440 1.31 -28.21 -1.30
CA GLN A 440 1.63 -28.28 -2.72
C GLN A 440 2.36 -27.01 -3.17
N VAL A 441 3.50 -27.17 -3.82
CA VAL A 441 4.19 -26.08 -4.53
C VAL A 441 3.51 -25.91 -5.87
N ILE A 442 2.78 -24.81 -6.04
CA ILE A 442 2.07 -24.47 -7.29
C ILE A 442 2.88 -23.52 -8.17
N PHE A 443 3.94 -22.89 -7.63
CA PHE A 443 4.91 -22.12 -8.39
C PHE A 443 6.26 -22.05 -7.67
N ASP A 444 7.34 -22.12 -8.45
CA ASP A 444 8.73 -21.94 -8.01
C ASP A 444 9.55 -21.34 -9.17
N ASP A 445 10.01 -20.10 -9.01
CA ASP A 445 10.83 -19.41 -10.00
C ASP A 445 12.26 -19.98 -10.01
N SER A 446 12.47 -20.94 -10.90
CA SER A 446 13.77 -21.59 -11.12
C SER A 446 14.95 -20.65 -11.45
N ALA A 447 14.69 -19.37 -11.76
CA ALA A 447 15.73 -18.38 -12.05
C ALA A 447 16.20 -17.60 -10.81
N ASP A 448 15.50 -17.69 -9.68
CA ASP A 448 15.87 -16.99 -8.46
C ASP A 448 16.71 -17.87 -7.49
N ALA A 449 16.97 -17.34 -6.29
CA ALA A 449 17.72 -18.02 -5.24
C ALA A 449 16.83 -18.34 -4.02
N LEU A 450 15.52 -18.28 -4.19
CA LEU A 450 14.54 -18.67 -3.19
C LEU A 450 14.42 -20.19 -3.21
N ASP A 451 14.30 -20.79 -2.03
CA ASP A 451 14.20 -22.24 -1.85
C ASP A 451 13.10 -22.54 -0.84
N HIS A 452 12.67 -23.78 -0.76
CA HIS A 452 11.60 -24.18 0.16
C HIS A 452 11.88 -25.53 0.81
N GLY A 453 11.29 -25.76 1.98
CA GLY A 453 11.43 -27.04 2.66
C GLY A 453 10.39 -27.29 3.74
N LEU A 454 10.16 -28.57 3.99
CA LEU A 454 9.39 -29.06 5.12
C LEU A 454 10.33 -29.59 6.21
N VAL A 455 10.05 -29.24 7.46
CA VAL A 455 10.80 -29.71 8.63
C VAL A 455 9.84 -30.13 9.74
N PRO A 456 10.27 -30.98 10.69
CA PRO A 456 9.38 -31.44 11.75
C PRO A 456 8.69 -30.28 12.49
N SER A 457 7.37 -30.41 12.70
CA SER A 457 6.57 -29.38 13.37
C SER A 457 7.16 -28.95 14.71
N PRO A 458 7.05 -27.65 15.06
CA PRO A 458 7.41 -27.17 16.39
C PRO A 458 6.53 -27.83 17.46
N VAL A 459 7.16 -28.26 18.54
CA VAL A 459 6.48 -28.88 19.68
C VAL A 459 5.78 -27.82 20.52
N ASN A 460 6.39 -26.64 20.64
CA ASN A 460 5.81 -25.53 21.38
C ASN A 460 4.86 -24.74 20.48
N ARG A 461 3.61 -24.55 20.94
CA ARG A 461 2.62 -23.69 20.29
C ARG A 461 2.30 -22.52 21.22
N PRO A 462 2.21 -21.29 20.71
CA PRO A 462 1.76 -20.17 21.53
C PRO A 462 0.31 -20.33 21.95
N VAL A 463 -0.08 -19.59 22.99
CA VAL A 463 -1.47 -19.39 23.37
C VAL A 463 -1.83 -17.96 23.05
N TRP A 464 -2.88 -17.74 22.26
CA TRP A 464 -3.45 -16.42 22.02
C TRP A 464 -4.45 -16.14 23.14
N ASN A 465 -4.23 -15.04 23.86
CA ASN A 465 -5.11 -14.60 24.95
C ASN A 465 -6.01 -13.48 24.49
#